data_AF-A0A1L9C3D2-F1
#
_entry.id   AF-A0A1L9C3D2-F1
#
_cell.length_a   1.000
_cell.length_b   1.000
_cell.length_c   1.000
_cell.angle_alpha   90.00
_cell.angle_beta   90.00
_cell.angle_gamma   90.00
#
_symmetry.space_group_name_H-M   'P 1'
#
loop_
_entity.id
_entity.type
_entity.pdbx_description
1 polymer ?
#
loop_
_entity_poly.entity_id
_entity_poly.type
_entity_poly.pdbx_seq_one_letter_code
_entity_poly.pdbx_strand_id
1 'polypeptide(L)'
;MELMQDGNEYWNYDVIKQAMQDFGFQSDFSRDTLNMDLIELAAVAFIKEVDLKVDDEGVYKKGFLLHKYVITEAGKARLSDACMYAI
;
A
#
# COMPACT_ATOMS: atom_id res chain seq x y z
N MET A 1 -0.53 2.91 -5.32
CA MET A 1 -0.33 1.95 -6.44
C MET A 1 0.92 2.29 -7.26
N GLU A 2 1.26 3.56 -7.50
CA GLU A 2 2.45 3.96 -8.26
C GLU A 2 3.75 3.30 -7.76
N LEU A 3 3.93 3.19 -6.43
CA LEU A 3 5.08 2.48 -5.84
C LEU A 3 5.22 1.01 -6.26
N MET A 4 4.11 0.35 -6.61
CA MET A 4 4.07 -1.07 -6.97
C MET A 4 4.10 -1.29 -8.49
N GLN A 5 4.29 -0.24 -9.30
CA GLN A 5 4.22 -0.32 -10.77
C GLN A 5 5.27 -1.26 -11.38
N ASP A 6 6.37 -1.48 -10.68
CA ASP A 6 7.44 -2.39 -11.07
C ASP A 6 7.08 -3.88 -10.92
N GLY A 7 5.92 -4.18 -10.31
CA GLY A 7 5.45 -5.53 -10.08
C GLY A 7 6.13 -6.23 -8.90
N ASN A 8 6.93 -5.52 -8.11
CA ASN A 8 7.53 -6.07 -6.90
C ASN A 8 6.52 -6.18 -5.76
N GLU A 9 6.87 -6.99 -4.76
CA GLU A 9 6.09 -7.19 -3.55
C GLU A 9 6.54 -6.21 -2.46
N TYR A 10 5.57 -5.58 -1.80
CA TYR A 10 5.85 -4.60 -0.76
C TYR A 10 5.04 -4.90 0.49
N TRP A 11 5.67 -4.76 1.65
CA TRP A 11 4.93 -4.73 2.90
C TRP A 11 4.15 -3.42 3.01
N ASN A 12 2.96 -3.47 3.61
CA ASN A 12 2.11 -2.30 3.83
C ASN A 12 2.87 -1.15 4.50
N TYR A 13 3.75 -1.43 5.46
CA TYR A 13 4.51 -0.41 6.18
C TYR A 13 5.50 0.34 5.29
N ASP A 14 6.10 -0.31 4.28
CA ASP A 14 7.00 0.35 3.32
C ASP A 14 6.21 1.30 2.41
N VAL A 15 5.05 0.85 1.94
CA VAL A 15 4.16 1.64 1.09
C VAL A 15 3.61 2.85 1.83
N ILE A 16 3.12 2.66 3.06
CA ILE A 16 2.58 3.73 3.89
C ILE A 16 3.68 4.74 4.22
N LYS A 17 4.88 4.26 4.58
CA LYS A 17 6.02 5.15 4.88
C LYS A 17 6.36 6.04 3.70
N GLN A 18 6.43 5.48 2.48
CA GLN A 18 6.72 6.29 1.30
C GLN A 18 5.57 7.27 1.00
N ALA A 19 4.31 6.82 1.03
CA ALA A 19 3.16 7.69 0.79
C ALA A 19 3.08 8.85 1.79
N MET A 20 3.35 8.61 3.07
CA MET A 20 3.41 9.68 4.06
C MET A 20 4.50 10.71 3.75
N GLN A 21 5.66 10.27 3.25
CA GLN A 21 6.74 11.18 2.84
C GLN A 21 6.34 12.01 1.61
N ASP A 22 5.79 11.37 0.58
CA ASP A 22 5.44 12.02 -0.68
C ASP A 22 4.36 13.10 -0.50
N PHE A 23 3.39 12.86 0.39
CA PHE A 23 2.28 13.78 0.67
C PHE A 23 2.46 14.65 1.91
N GLY A 24 3.61 14.57 2.59
CA GLY A 24 3.91 15.38 3.78
C GLY A 24 3.03 15.06 4.98
N PHE A 25 2.50 13.85 5.08
CA PHE A 25 1.68 13.43 6.23
C PHE A 25 2.55 13.12 7.45
N GLN A 26 2.08 13.53 8.63
CA GLN A 26 2.82 13.45 9.89
C GLN A 26 1.99 12.85 11.05
N SER A 27 0.77 12.37 10.78
CA SER A 27 -0.16 11.93 11.83
C SER A 27 -0.43 10.43 11.80
N ASP A 28 -0.68 9.85 12.98
CA ASP A 28 -1.16 8.46 13.12
C ASP A 28 -2.47 8.23 12.36
N PHE A 29 -3.36 9.22 12.36
CA PHE A 29 -4.61 9.16 11.59
C PHE A 29 -4.34 8.97 10.09
N SER A 30 -3.44 9.77 9.51
CA SER A 30 -3.05 9.64 8.10
C SER A 30 -2.41 8.28 7.80
N ARG A 31 -1.54 7.79 8.71
CA ARG A 31 -0.92 6.46 8.59
C ARG A 31 -1.98 5.35 8.55
N ASP A 32 -2.94 5.40 9.46
CA ASP A 32 -3.96 4.36 9.61
C ASP A 32 -4.97 4.42 8.46
N THR A 33 -5.29 5.62 7.95
CA THR A 33 -6.09 5.81 6.73
C THR A 33 -5.39 5.20 5.52
N LEU A 34 -4.08 5.44 5.32
CA LEU A 34 -3.35 4.82 4.21
C LEU A 34 -3.31 3.29 4.32
N ASN A 35 -3.27 2.73 5.53
CA ASN A 35 -3.38 1.29 5.71
C ASN A 35 -4.77 0.76 5.30
N MET A 36 -5.84 1.50 5.63
CA MET A 36 -7.19 1.18 5.16
C MET A 36 -7.29 1.26 3.64
N ASP A 37 -6.69 2.28 3.01
CA ASP A 37 -6.66 2.40 1.55
C ASP A 37 -6.04 1.16 0.89
N LEU A 38 -4.95 0.60 1.45
CA LEU A 38 -4.35 -0.63 0.94
C LEU A 38 -5.30 -1.83 1.06
N ILE A 39 -6.02 -1.95 2.18
CA ILE A 39 -7.03 -3.01 2.37
C ILE A 39 -8.16 -2.84 1.34
N GLU A 40 -8.62 -1.63 1.08
CA GLU A 40 -9.66 -1.34 0.09
C GLU A 40 -9.19 -1.67 -1.34
N LEU A 41 -7.96 -1.29 -1.70
CA LEU A 41 -7.36 -1.65 -2.99
C LEU A 41 -7.26 -3.17 -3.18
N ALA A 42 -6.98 -3.91 -2.11
CA ALA A 42 -6.96 -5.37 -2.13
C ALA A 42 -8.38 -5.94 -2.28
N ALA A 43 -9.36 -5.38 -1.57
CA ALA A 43 -10.76 -5.79 -1.63
C ALA A 43 -11.37 -5.62 -3.04
N VAL A 44 -10.91 -4.63 -3.82
CA VAL A 44 -11.32 -4.43 -5.22
C VAL A 44 -10.37 -5.05 -6.23
N ALA A 45 -9.47 -5.93 -5.79
CA ALA A 45 -8.53 -6.70 -6.61
C ALA A 45 -7.52 -5.87 -7.43
N PHE A 46 -7.24 -4.62 -7.05
CA PHE A 46 -6.18 -3.82 -7.70
C PHE A 46 -4.80 -4.21 -7.20
N ILE A 47 -4.70 -4.64 -5.94
CA ILE A 47 -3.53 -5.32 -5.40
C ILE A 47 -3.96 -6.68 -4.85
N LYS A 48 -3.00 -7.59 -4.70
CA LYS A 48 -3.21 -8.92 -4.16
C LYS A 48 -2.31 -9.11 -2.96
N GLU A 49 -2.87 -9.63 -1.88
CA GLU A 49 -2.09 -10.10 -0.73
C GLU A 49 -1.33 -11.39 -1.08
N VAL A 50 -0.04 -11.42 -0.75
CA VAL A 50 0.86 -12.56 -1.02
C VAL A 50 1.50 -13.12 0.24
N ASP A 51 1.52 -12.36 1.34
CA ASP A 51 2.06 -12.80 2.62
C ASP A 51 1.46 -12.00 3.80
N LEU A 52 1.54 -12.58 4.99
CA LEU A 52 1.00 -12.07 6.25
C LEU A 52 1.96 -12.41 7.40
N LYS A 53 2.24 -11.44 8.28
CA LYS A 53 2.97 -11.71 9.53
C LYS A 53 2.58 -10.78 10.65
N VAL A 54 2.78 -11.21 11.89
CA VAL A 54 2.67 -10.31 13.06
C VAL A 54 3.92 -9.44 13.13
N ASP A 55 3.73 -8.17 13.46
CA ASP A 55 4.82 -7.22 13.71
C ASP A 55 5.39 -7.41 15.13
N ASP A 56 6.23 -8.43 15.31
CA ASP A 56 6.82 -8.72 16.62
C ASP A 56 7.86 -7.66 17.05
N GLU A 57 8.54 -7.04 16.08
CA GLU A 57 9.62 -6.08 16.28
C GLU A 57 9.13 -4.63 16.40
N GLY A 58 7.89 -4.35 15.99
CA GLY A 58 7.31 -3.02 16.02
C GLY A 58 7.82 -2.11 14.91
N VAL A 59 8.12 -2.66 13.72
CA VAL A 59 8.56 -1.87 12.56
C VAL A 59 7.49 -0.90 12.05
N TYR A 60 6.23 -1.23 12.30
CA TYR A 60 5.06 -0.41 12.00
C TYR A 60 4.26 -0.12 13.28
N LYS A 61 3.82 -1.18 13.96
CA LYS A 61 3.11 -1.14 15.25
C LYS A 61 3.17 -2.53 15.87
N LYS A 62 3.85 -2.66 17.01
CA LYS A 62 4.05 -3.96 17.65
C LYS A 62 2.72 -4.71 17.86
N GLY A 63 2.67 -5.97 17.41
CA GLY A 63 1.49 -6.83 17.48
C GLY A 63 0.43 -6.60 16.39
N PHE A 64 0.66 -5.71 15.43
CA PHE A 64 -0.21 -5.58 14.26
C PHE A 64 0.01 -6.71 13.24
N LEU A 65 -1.02 -7.00 12.46
CA LEU A 65 -0.90 -7.83 11.27
C LEU A 65 -0.34 -6.98 10.13
N LEU A 66 0.80 -7.39 9.59
CA LEU A 66 1.43 -6.83 8.41
C LEU A 66 1.00 -7.64 7.19
N HIS A 67 0.74 -6.91 6.12
CA HIS A 67 0.28 -7.47 4.86
C HIS A 67 1.31 -7.18 3.77
N LYS A 68 1.65 -8.18 2.97
CA LYS A 68 2.50 -8.00 1.80
C LYS A 68 1.65 -8.04 0.55
N TYR A 69 1.82 -7.04 -0.31
CA TYR A 69 1.00 -6.84 -1.50
C TYR A 69 1.84 -6.82 -2.77
N VAL A 70 1.22 -7.25 -3.87
CA VAL A 70 1.70 -7.07 -5.25
C VAL A 70 0.58 -6.47 -6.10
N ILE A 71 0.90 -5.61 -7.07
CA ILE A 71 -0.10 -5.07 -8.00
C ILE A 71 -0.63 -6.17 -8.93
N THR A 72 -1.93 -6.13 -9.25
CA THR A 72 -2.54 -7.04 -10.23
C THR A 72 -2.55 -6.41 -11.63
N GLU A 73 -2.88 -7.19 -12.66
CA GLU A 73 -3.09 -6.63 -14.01
C GLU A 73 -4.25 -5.62 -14.06
N ALA A 74 -5.32 -5.86 -13.29
CA ALA A 74 -6.42 -4.89 -13.15
C ALA A 74 -5.94 -3.60 -12.46
N GLY A 75 -5.10 -3.71 -11.43
CA GLY A 75 -4.48 -2.55 -10.77
C GLY A 75 -3.55 -1.77 -11.71
N LYS A 76 -2.75 -2.45 -12.53
CA LYS A 76 -1.90 -1.81 -13.54
C LYS A 76 -2.72 -1.03 -14.56
N ALA A 77 -3.79 -1.63 -15.08
CA ALA A 77 -4.71 -0.96 -15.99
C ALA A 77 -5.33 0.29 -15.33
N ARG A 78 -5.83 0.16 -14.10
CA ARG A 78 -6.42 1.28 -13.36
C ARG A 78 -5.42 2.40 -13.05
N LEU A 79 -4.16 2.05 -12.75
CA LEU A 79 -3.08 3.00 -12.51
C LEU A 79 -2.74 3.76 -13.80
N SER A 80 -2.59 3.04 -14.92
CA SER A 80 -2.37 3.64 -16.24
C SER A 80 -3.47 4.65 -16.56
N ASP A 81 -4.74 4.29 -16.37
CA ASP A 81 -5.87 5.20 -16.57
C ASP A 81 -5.81 6.43 -15.67
N ALA A 82 -5.42 6.27 -14.39
CA ALA A 82 -5.29 7.39 -13.46
C ALA A 82 -4.20 8.38 -13.88
N CYS A 83 -3.05 7.84 -14.33
CA CYS A 83 -1.88 8.62 -14.71
C CYS A 83 -2.03 9.29 -16.09
N MET A 84 -2.86 8.76 -16.99
CA MET A 84 -3.15 9.43 -18.28
C MET A 84 -3.86 10.78 -18.14
N TYR A 85 -4.50 11.03 -16.99
CA TYR A 85 -5.14 12.33 -16.68
C TYR A 85 -4.29 13.24 -15.78
N ALA A 86 -3.07 12.82 -15.42
CA ALA A 86 -2.12 13.67 -14.69
C ALA A 86 -1.37 14.57 -15.70
N ILE A 87 -2.04 15.63 -16.16
CA ILE A 87 -1.47 16.72 -16.97
C ILE A 87 -1.39 17.99 -16.14
#